data_AF-A0A803T354-F1
#
_entry.id   AF-A0A803T354-F1
#
_cell.length_a   1.000
_cell.length_b   1.000
_cell.length_c   1.000
_cell.angle_alpha   90.00
_cell.angle_beta   90.00
_cell.angle_gamma   90.00
#
_symmetry.space_group_name_H-M   'P 1'
#
loop_
_entity.id
_entity.type
_entity.pdbx_description
1 polymer ?
#
loop_
_entity_poly.entity_id
_entity_poly.type
_entity_poly.pdbx_seq_one_letter_code
_entity_poly.pdbx_strand_id
1 'polypeptide(L)' 'MIVGTLKGFDQTINLILDESHERVFSSSQGVEQVVLGLYIVRGDNV' A
#
# COMPACT_ATOMS: atom_id res chain seq x y z
N MET A 1 2.73 -1.93 -6.55
CA MET A 1 1.28 -1.83 -6.20
C MET A 1 1.15 -2.12 -4.72
N ILE A 2 0.61 -1.19 -3.93
CA ILE A 2 0.46 -1.37 -2.48
C ILE A 2 -0.90 -2.00 -2.17
N VAL A 3 -0.91 -3.00 -1.29
CA VAL A 3 -2.10 -3.69 -0.83
C VAL A 3 -2.06 -3.73 0.70
N GLY A 4 -3.16 -3.38 1.35
CA GLY A 4 -3.31 -3.46 2.80
C GLY A 4 -4.77 -3.37 3.20
N THR A 5 -5.04 -3.55 4.49
CA THR A 5 -6.39 -3.41 5.06
C THR A 5 -6.64 -1.96 5.43
N LEU A 6 -7.59 -1.30 4.77
CA LEU A 6 -7.98 0.09 5.10
C LEU A 6 -8.54 0.16 6.53
N LYS A 7 -7.89 0.95 7.39
CA LYS A 7 -8.33 1.20 8.77
C LYS A 7 -8.96 2.57 8.97
N GLY A 8 -8.63 3.53 8.12
CA GLY A 8 -9.18 4.88 8.20
C GLY A 8 -8.79 5.75 7.02
N PHE A 9 -9.57 6.79 6.81
CA PHE A 9 -9.31 7.84 5.84
C PHE A 9 -9.84 9.20 6.35
N ASP A 10 -9.37 10.30 5.78
CA ASP A 10 -9.87 11.64 6.04
C ASP A 10 -10.48 12.30 4.80
N GLN A 11 -10.98 13.54 4.96
CA GLN A 11 -11.60 14.31 3.88
C GLN A 11 -10.65 14.65 2.72
N THR A 12 -9.34 14.54 2.94
CA THR A 12 -8.29 14.77 1.92
C THR A 12 -7.78 13.46 1.32
N ILE A 13 -8.43 12.34 1.61
CA ILE A 13 -8.09 11.00 1.07
C ILE A 13 -6.71 10.53 1.59
N ASN A 14 -6.22 11.04 2.73
CA ASN A 14 -5.11 10.35 3.39
C ASN A 14 -5.60 9.00 3.90
N LEU A 15 -4.85 7.92 3.65
CA LEU A 15 -5.25 6.56 3.97
C LEU A 15 -4.33 5.95 5.02
N ILE A 16 -4.91 5.22 5.98
CA ILE A 16 -4.18 4.36 6.91
C ILE A 16 -4.44 2.91 6.51
N LEU A 17 -3.39 2.21 6.10
CA LEU A 17 -3.42 0.81 5.70
C LEU A 17 -2.65 -0.03 6.71
N ASP A 18 -3.26 -1.10 7.20
CA ASP A 18 -2.64 -2.08 8.09
C ASP A 18 -2.28 -3.37 7.34
N GLU A 19 -1.34 -4.14 7.86
CA GLU A 19 -0.82 -5.38 7.24
C GLU A 19 -0.43 -5.18 5.76
N SER A 20 0.15 -4.01 5.45
CA SER A 20 0.44 -3.61 4.08
C SER A 20 1.65 -4.32 3.51
N HIS A 21 1.59 -4.63 2.22
CA HIS A 21 2.72 -5.11 1.41
C HIS A 21 2.71 -4.46 0.03
N GLU A 22 3.89 -4.26 -0.54
CA GLU A 22 4.06 -3.85 -1.93
C GLU A 22 4.28 -5.06 -2.83
N ARG A 23 3.51 -5.15 -3.91
CA ARG A 23 3.71 -6.09 -5.01
C ARG A 23 4.59 -5.45 -6.08
N VAL A 24 5.77 -6.04 -6.30
CA VAL A 24 6.72 -5.66 -7.35
C VAL A 24 6.61 -6.68 -8.48
N PHE A 25 6.35 -6.20 -9.70
CA PHE A 25 6.16 -7.04 -10.88
C PHE A 25 7.39 -6.97 -11.78
N SER A 26 7.80 -8.12 -12.30
CA SER A 26 8.90 -8.25 -13.26
C SER A 26 8.44 -9.07 -14.46
N SER A 27 8.99 -8.78 -15.64
CA SER A 27 8.76 -9.59 -16.85
C SER A 27 9.53 -10.92 -16.82
N SER A 28 10.57 -11.00 -15.99
CA SER A 28 11.49 -12.14 -15.92
C SER A 28 11.40 -12.94 -14.62
N GLN A 29 10.81 -12.36 -13.58
CA GLN A 29 10.65 -12.97 -12.26
C GLN A 29 9.19 -12.94 -11.81
N GLY A 30 8.83 -13.81 -10.87
CA GLY A 30 7.51 -13.81 -10.25
C GLY A 30 7.23 -12.53 -9.45
N VAL A 31 5.98 -12.37 -9.00
CA VAL A 31 5.60 -11.22 -8.17
C VAL A 31 6.29 -11.32 -6.81
N GLU A 32 7.05 -10.29 -6.45
CA GLU A 32 7.66 -10.16 -5.13
C GLU A 32 6.74 -9.35 -4.21
N GLN A 33 6.68 -9.73 -2.93
CA GLN A 33 5.93 -9.01 -1.89
C GLN A 33 6.88 -8.46 -0.84
N VAL A 34 6.95 -7.13 -0.73
CA VAL A 34 7.73 -6.42 0.28
C VAL A 34 6.81 -6.00 1.42
N VAL A 35 7.07 -6.49 2.64
CA VAL A 35 6.24 -6.17 3.82
C VAL A 35 6.50 -4.75 4.29
N LEU A 36 5.42 -3.99 4.51
CA LEU A 36 5.45 -2.60 4.98
C LEU A 36 4.80 -2.44 6.37
N GLY A 37 3.83 -3.30 6.72
CA GLY A 37 3.10 -3.21 7.99
C GLY A 37 2.09 -2.06 8.00
N LEU A 38 2.17 -1.18 8.99
CA LEU A 38 1.34 0.03 9.01
C LEU A 38 1.88 1.05 7.99
N TYR A 39 1.05 1.42 7.03
CA TYR A 39 1.42 2.30 5.92
C TYR A 39 0.44 3.47 5.78
N ILE A 40 0.97 4.68 5.68
CA ILE A 40 0.17 5.90 5.52
C ILE A 40 0.37 6.43 4.10
N VAL A 41 -0.72 6.54 3.35
CA VAL A 41 -0.73 7.12 2.01
C VAL A 41 -1.25 8.56 2.11
N ARG A 42 -0.50 9.52 1.57
CA ARG A 42 -1.01 10.89 1.41
C ARG A 42 -2.02 10.94 0.28
N GLY A 43 -3.13 11.66 0.45
CA GLY A 43 -4.19 11.75 -0.55
C GLY A 43 -3.73 12.28 -1.90
N ASP A 44 -2.77 13.20 -1.92
CA ASP A 44 -2.17 13.74 -3.15
C ASP A 44 -1.34 12.70 -3.94
N ASN A 45 -1.04 11.54 -3.33
CA ASN A 45 -0.24 10.45 -3.90
C ASN A 45 -1.06 9.19 -4.22
N VAL A 46 -2.39 9.25 -4.11
CA VAL A 46 -3.30 8.13 -4.42
C VAL A 46 -3.51 7.99 -5.92
#